data_AF-A0A3M7H437-F1
#
_entry.id   AF-A0A3M7H437-F1
#
_cell.length_a   1.000
_cell.length_b   1.000
_cell.length_c   1.000
_cell.angle_alpha   90.00
_cell.angle_beta   90.00
_cell.angle_gamma   90.00
#
_symmetry.space_group_name_H-M   'P 1'
#
loop_
_entity.id
_entity.type
_entity.pdbx_description
1 polymer ?
#
loop_
_entity_poly.entity_id
_entity_poly.type
_entity_poly.pdbx_seq_one_letter_code
_entity_poly.pdbx_strand_id
1 'polypeptide(L)'
;MTSRDGYQWTDASGLIRGVPSIGVIEPASNVNDQDQHYDVIVVGGGYCGLTATRDLALSGLRVCLLEGRDRIGGRSWSTNIGGYPFEMGGTWVSWGQPHVWREISRYDMRDQLECSYDFSQGVNHFSLGSEGGRRTMSHDEADRLITGATLKFVNVDGEYGKTIMPQPHHEFFNPAVKRYDKPSVADRIEQIKDDLSPDEMTALQAFVLLSSCAKPEESSFYEFLHWWALCNHDYAYCIEYLIKYKFRGGQSSFAIKFFEEALSTNRFSYALNSPVAKISDRDSHVEVSTRSGQKYKASRVVSTIPLNVLNDISFDPPLALGKQDAARVGHVNMCAKVHAECRNPELRSWVGVRYPDNKLMYAIADGTTPAGNTHIVAFGANHNPLKPEQDIEQTKRAVTGLVPAQIERLVFHNWVDDEFAKGAWFYPAPGLVTERLDDLRRRQGNILFANSDWAVGWRSFIDGAIEEGARAAKGVLDDLRKNSVQPKSSRL
;
A
#
# COMPACT_ATOMS: atom_id res chain seq x y z
N MET A 1 10.04 20.54 -3.20
CA MET A 1 9.40 21.05 -1.96
C MET A 1 9.53 20.00 -0.86
N THR A 2 9.45 20.39 0.41
CA THR A 2 9.61 19.49 1.57
C THR A 2 8.25 19.17 2.17
N SER A 3 7.95 17.88 2.36
CA SER A 3 6.77 17.43 3.08
C SER A 3 7.03 17.43 4.58
N ARG A 4 5.99 17.58 5.40
CA ARG A 4 6.04 17.30 6.85
C ARG A 4 6.21 15.82 7.17
N ASP A 5 5.96 14.96 6.19
CA ASP A 5 6.07 13.51 6.32
C ASP A 5 7.50 13.02 6.16
N GLY A 6 7.77 11.87 6.77
CA GLY A 6 9.01 11.12 6.59
C GLY A 6 10.14 11.61 7.49
N TYR A 7 11.17 10.79 7.57
CA TYR A 7 12.32 11.00 8.42
C TYR A 7 13.59 10.66 7.66
N GLN A 8 14.65 11.36 7.99
CA GLN A 8 16.00 11.05 7.58
C GLN A 8 16.92 11.10 8.80
N TRP A 9 17.89 10.22 8.86
CA TRP A 9 19.01 10.31 9.79
C TRP A 9 20.35 10.20 9.05
N THR A 10 21.35 10.96 9.51
CA THR A 10 22.78 10.80 9.19
C THR A 10 23.61 11.14 10.44
N ASP A 11 24.88 10.74 10.49
CA ASP A 11 25.78 11.13 11.61
C ASP A 11 25.88 12.65 11.78
N ALA A 12 25.88 13.40 10.66
CA ALA A 12 26.04 14.86 10.68
C ALA A 12 24.78 15.61 11.13
N SER A 13 23.59 15.13 10.71
CA SER A 13 22.32 15.84 10.96
C SER A 13 21.55 15.34 12.17
N GLY A 14 21.91 14.16 12.70
CA GLY A 14 20.99 13.42 13.56
C GLY A 14 19.68 13.10 12.82
N LEU A 15 18.64 12.76 13.60
CA LEU A 15 17.31 12.44 13.07
C LEU A 15 16.54 13.74 12.80
N ILE A 16 16.09 13.92 11.57
CA ILE A 16 15.27 15.04 11.13
C ILE A 16 13.93 14.53 10.60
N ARG A 17 12.88 15.30 10.85
CA ARG A 17 11.53 15.05 10.31
C ARG A 17 11.29 15.97 9.11
N GLY A 18 10.60 15.44 8.11
CA GLY A 18 10.26 16.12 6.87
C GLY A 18 11.36 15.93 5.82
N VAL A 19 10.97 15.43 4.66
CA VAL A 19 11.88 15.14 3.54
C VAL A 19 11.31 15.64 2.21
N PRO A 20 12.15 15.92 1.19
CA PRO A 20 11.66 16.43 -0.09
C PRO A 20 10.76 15.42 -0.80
N SER A 21 9.77 15.90 -1.55
CA SER A 21 8.99 15.03 -2.44
C SER A 21 8.43 15.83 -3.61
N ILE A 22 8.39 15.17 -4.79
CA ILE A 22 7.67 15.67 -5.97
C ILE A 22 6.16 15.73 -5.69
N GLY A 23 5.66 14.87 -4.79
CA GLY A 23 4.25 14.82 -4.45
C GLY A 23 3.75 16.03 -3.66
N VAL A 24 4.62 16.91 -3.15
CA VAL A 24 4.20 18.14 -2.46
C VAL A 24 3.69 19.15 -3.49
N ILE A 25 2.44 19.60 -3.33
CA ILE A 25 1.77 20.48 -4.30
C ILE A 25 1.77 21.92 -3.80
N GLU A 26 2.22 22.84 -4.65
CA GLU A 26 2.21 24.28 -4.39
C GLU A 26 1.69 25.06 -5.62
N PRO A 27 0.80 26.05 -5.44
CA PRO A 27 0.16 26.42 -4.17
C PRO A 27 -0.71 25.28 -3.61
N ALA A 28 -0.81 25.17 -2.28
CA ALA A 28 -1.54 24.09 -1.59
C ALA A 28 -3.06 24.04 -1.88
N SER A 29 -3.63 25.07 -2.50
CA SER A 29 -5.02 25.08 -2.94
C SER A 29 -5.18 25.95 -4.17
N ASN A 30 -6.09 25.56 -5.06
CA ASN A 30 -6.60 26.40 -6.15
C ASN A 30 -8.14 26.57 -6.07
N VAL A 31 -8.76 26.19 -4.95
CA VAL A 31 -10.19 26.38 -4.71
C VAL A 31 -10.51 27.88 -4.70
N ASN A 32 -11.58 28.26 -5.40
CA ASN A 32 -12.11 29.62 -5.40
C ASN A 32 -13.37 29.69 -4.53
N ASP A 33 -13.49 30.72 -3.69
CA ASP A 33 -14.67 30.95 -2.82
C ASP A 33 -15.98 31.11 -3.61
N GLN A 34 -15.91 31.41 -4.91
CA GLN A 34 -17.09 31.45 -5.78
C GLN A 34 -17.62 30.06 -6.19
N ASP A 35 -16.84 28.99 -6.01
CA ASP A 35 -17.27 27.62 -6.32
C ASP A 35 -18.19 27.07 -5.22
N GLN A 36 -19.46 27.46 -5.27
CA GLN A 36 -20.43 27.06 -4.24
C GLN A 36 -20.88 25.60 -4.32
N HIS A 37 -20.59 24.89 -5.43
CA HIS A 37 -21.02 23.52 -5.63
C HIS A 37 -20.13 22.80 -6.65
N TYR A 38 -19.63 21.61 -6.32
CA TYR A 38 -18.92 20.71 -7.22
C TYR A 38 -19.83 19.60 -7.73
N ASP A 39 -19.48 18.95 -8.84
CA ASP A 39 -20.20 17.74 -9.24
C ASP A 39 -19.78 16.58 -8.32
N VAL A 40 -18.48 16.54 -7.96
CA VAL A 40 -17.90 15.50 -7.11
C VAL A 40 -16.85 16.09 -6.17
N ILE A 41 -16.86 15.65 -4.92
CA ILE A 41 -15.72 15.80 -4.02
C ILE A 41 -15.03 14.44 -3.88
N VAL A 42 -13.71 14.40 -4.00
CA VAL A 42 -12.87 13.22 -3.74
C VAL A 42 -12.09 13.49 -2.45
N VAL A 43 -12.22 12.59 -1.46
CA VAL A 43 -11.52 12.72 -0.17
C VAL A 43 -10.33 11.76 -0.14
N GLY A 44 -9.13 12.32 -0.25
CA GLY A 44 -7.85 11.61 -0.32
C GLY A 44 -7.18 11.72 -1.69
N GLY A 45 -5.90 12.06 -1.70
CA GLY A 45 -5.02 12.22 -2.86
C GLY A 45 -4.00 11.09 -3.03
N GLY A 46 -4.30 9.89 -2.52
CA GLY A 46 -3.59 8.66 -2.90
C GLY A 46 -3.98 8.18 -4.30
N TYR A 47 -3.35 7.11 -4.80
CA TYR A 47 -3.63 6.60 -6.16
C TYR A 47 -5.11 6.34 -6.47
N CYS A 48 -5.90 5.91 -5.48
CA CYS A 48 -7.35 5.75 -5.64
C CYS A 48 -8.05 7.09 -5.94
N GLY A 49 -7.77 8.12 -5.14
CA GLY A 49 -8.37 9.44 -5.34
C GLY A 49 -7.80 10.19 -6.54
N LEU A 50 -6.51 10.01 -6.86
CA LEU A 50 -5.89 10.54 -8.07
C LEU A 50 -6.53 9.94 -9.33
N THR A 51 -6.72 8.62 -9.36
CA THR A 51 -7.39 7.94 -10.48
C THR A 51 -8.83 8.41 -10.63
N ALA A 52 -9.60 8.42 -9.53
CA ALA A 52 -10.99 8.87 -9.55
C ALA A 52 -11.11 10.32 -10.04
N THR A 53 -10.29 11.23 -9.49
CA THR A 53 -10.26 12.64 -9.87
C THR A 53 -9.93 12.82 -11.35
N ARG A 54 -8.88 12.15 -11.84
CA ARG A 54 -8.44 12.22 -13.24
C ARG A 54 -9.56 11.75 -14.17
N ASP A 55 -10.15 10.60 -13.92
CA ASP A 55 -11.21 10.03 -14.77
C ASP A 55 -12.48 10.90 -14.79
N LEU A 56 -12.87 11.44 -13.63
CA LEU A 56 -14.04 12.31 -13.51
C LEU A 56 -13.84 13.67 -14.18
N ALA A 57 -12.67 14.29 -13.99
CA ALA A 57 -12.33 15.57 -14.60
C ALA A 57 -12.22 15.46 -16.12
N LEU A 58 -11.58 14.40 -16.65
CA LEU A 58 -11.54 14.11 -18.09
C LEU A 58 -12.93 13.86 -18.68
N SER A 59 -13.86 13.37 -17.87
CA SER A 59 -15.26 13.19 -18.27
C SER A 59 -16.08 14.48 -18.21
N GLY A 60 -15.45 15.62 -17.91
CA GLY A 60 -16.05 16.96 -17.94
C GLY A 60 -16.70 17.40 -16.63
N LEU A 61 -16.61 16.61 -15.57
CA LEU A 61 -17.18 16.97 -14.26
C LEU A 61 -16.25 17.93 -13.50
N ARG A 62 -16.84 18.87 -12.75
CA ARG A 62 -16.12 19.72 -11.80
C ARG A 62 -15.83 18.94 -10.53
N VAL A 63 -14.56 18.66 -10.30
CA VAL A 63 -14.09 17.83 -9.19
C VAL A 63 -13.30 18.67 -8.20
N CYS A 64 -13.56 18.49 -6.90
CA CYS A 64 -12.73 19.02 -5.83
C CYS A 64 -12.06 17.87 -5.06
N LEU A 65 -10.72 17.87 -4.98
CA LEU A 65 -9.98 16.92 -4.15
C LEU A 65 -9.59 17.55 -2.82
N LEU A 66 -9.94 16.90 -1.71
CA LEU A 66 -9.56 17.29 -0.36
C LEU A 66 -8.55 16.28 0.20
N GLU A 67 -7.35 16.75 0.53
CA GLU A 67 -6.25 15.93 1.04
C GLU A 67 -5.77 16.47 2.40
N GLY A 68 -5.60 15.57 3.38
CA GLY A 68 -5.17 15.93 4.73
C GLY A 68 -3.69 16.32 4.82
N ARG A 69 -2.86 15.77 3.94
CA ARG A 69 -1.42 15.99 3.84
C ARG A 69 -1.09 17.22 3.00
N ASP A 70 0.18 17.60 3.02
CA ASP A 70 0.77 18.59 2.08
C ASP A 70 1.21 17.98 0.74
N ARG A 71 0.93 16.69 0.53
CA ARG A 71 1.33 15.95 -0.66
C ARG A 71 0.27 14.97 -1.16
N ILE A 72 0.37 14.63 -2.44
CA ILE A 72 -0.33 13.50 -3.06
C ILE A 72 0.43 12.17 -2.83
N GLY A 73 -0.17 11.07 -3.30
CA GLY A 73 0.39 9.71 -3.25
C GLY A 73 -0.08 8.88 -2.05
N GLY A 74 -0.50 9.52 -0.95
CA GLY A 74 -1.02 8.82 0.24
C GLY A 74 0.01 7.84 0.81
N ARG A 75 -0.33 6.56 0.88
CA ARG A 75 0.54 5.45 1.34
C ARG A 75 1.67 5.06 0.37
N SER A 76 1.81 5.76 -0.75
CA SER A 76 2.89 5.55 -1.72
C SER A 76 3.46 6.88 -2.17
N TRP A 77 4.71 7.14 -1.82
CA TRP A 77 5.44 8.34 -2.24
C TRP A 77 6.94 8.11 -2.10
N SER A 78 7.72 8.83 -2.90
CA SER A 78 9.18 8.84 -2.85
C SER A 78 9.74 10.17 -2.38
N THR A 79 10.91 10.11 -1.74
CA THR A 79 11.78 11.26 -1.46
C THR A 79 13.09 11.14 -2.22
N ASN A 80 13.54 12.23 -2.86
CA ASN A 80 14.79 12.25 -3.60
C ASN A 80 15.88 12.90 -2.74
N ILE A 81 16.81 12.10 -2.23
CA ILE A 81 17.91 12.54 -1.36
C ILE A 81 19.23 12.08 -1.97
N GLY A 82 20.17 13.00 -2.16
CA GLY A 82 21.46 12.68 -2.78
C GLY A 82 21.35 12.16 -4.22
N GLY A 83 20.29 12.53 -4.94
CA GLY A 83 20.00 12.03 -6.29
C GLY A 83 19.42 10.61 -6.35
N TYR A 84 19.03 10.03 -5.22
CA TYR A 84 18.43 8.70 -5.14
C TYR A 84 16.98 8.76 -4.63
N PRO A 85 16.01 8.09 -5.29
CA PRO A 85 14.64 7.98 -4.80
C PRO A 85 14.50 6.91 -3.70
N PHE A 86 14.22 7.33 -2.47
CA PHE A 86 13.83 6.45 -1.38
C PHE A 86 12.30 6.33 -1.34
N GLU A 87 11.80 5.10 -1.38
CA GLU A 87 10.38 4.80 -1.53
C GLU A 87 9.71 4.62 -0.16
N MET A 88 9.03 5.65 0.32
CA MET A 88 8.58 5.75 1.70
C MET A 88 7.45 4.78 2.07
N GLY A 89 6.76 4.18 1.07
CA GLY A 89 5.63 3.27 1.27
C GLY A 89 5.53 2.24 0.15
N GLY A 90 4.41 2.20 -0.58
CA GLY A 90 4.27 1.39 -1.80
C GLY A 90 5.42 1.65 -2.78
N THR A 91 5.91 0.61 -3.47
CA THR A 91 7.14 0.70 -4.29
C THR A 91 7.03 -0.06 -5.58
N TRP A 92 6.77 -1.36 -5.47
CA TRP A 92 6.93 -2.26 -6.60
C TRP A 92 5.69 -2.35 -7.45
N VAL A 93 5.91 -2.52 -8.74
CA VAL A 93 4.89 -2.64 -9.77
C VAL A 93 5.28 -3.73 -10.77
N SER A 94 4.31 -4.36 -11.41
CA SER A 94 4.59 -5.33 -12.49
C SER A 94 3.48 -5.35 -13.53
N TRP A 95 3.75 -5.91 -14.72
CA TRP A 95 2.74 -6.09 -15.76
C TRP A 95 1.65 -7.09 -15.38
N GLY A 96 1.89 -7.96 -14.40
CA GLY A 96 0.86 -8.82 -13.80
C GLY A 96 -0.20 -8.05 -12.99
N GLN A 97 0.01 -6.75 -12.76
CA GLN A 97 -0.89 -5.84 -12.05
C GLN A 97 -1.57 -4.92 -13.08
N PRO A 98 -2.77 -5.29 -13.56
CA PRO A 98 -3.32 -4.76 -14.80
C PRO A 98 -3.64 -3.27 -14.75
N HIS A 99 -4.09 -2.75 -13.61
CA HIS A 99 -4.54 -1.37 -13.47
C HIS A 99 -3.36 -0.40 -13.39
N VAL A 100 -2.36 -0.70 -12.56
CA VAL A 100 -1.13 0.10 -12.49
C VAL A 100 -0.34 0.01 -13.80
N TRP A 101 -0.28 -1.17 -14.41
CA TRP A 101 0.44 -1.33 -15.69
C TRP A 101 -0.25 -0.58 -16.84
N ARG A 102 -1.58 -0.52 -16.84
CA ARG A 102 -2.34 0.31 -17.79
C ARG A 102 -1.92 1.77 -17.69
N GLU A 103 -1.80 2.30 -16.48
CA GLU A 103 -1.41 3.70 -16.26
C GLU A 103 0.08 3.95 -16.59
N ILE A 104 0.96 3.01 -16.24
CA ILE A 104 2.39 3.04 -16.65
C ILE A 104 2.50 3.13 -18.17
N SER A 105 1.73 2.32 -18.89
CA SER A 105 1.71 2.31 -20.35
C SER A 105 1.12 3.61 -20.91
N ARG A 106 0.02 4.11 -20.32
CA ARG A 106 -0.64 5.36 -20.73
C ARG A 106 0.28 6.57 -20.61
N TYR A 107 1.05 6.66 -19.53
CA TYR A 107 1.97 7.77 -19.29
C TYR A 107 3.37 7.56 -19.89
N ASP A 108 3.54 6.50 -20.69
CA ASP A 108 4.79 6.12 -21.34
C ASP A 108 5.99 6.02 -20.37
N MET A 109 5.75 5.35 -19.23
CA MET A 109 6.74 5.15 -18.16
C MET A 109 7.33 3.74 -18.14
N ARG A 110 7.07 2.92 -19.17
CA ARG A 110 7.53 1.52 -19.26
C ARG A 110 9.06 1.40 -19.20
N ASP A 111 9.77 2.32 -19.85
CA ASP A 111 11.24 2.36 -19.87
C ASP A 111 11.85 3.08 -18.66
N GLN A 112 11.01 3.54 -17.72
CA GLN A 112 11.41 4.23 -16.49
C GLN A 112 11.48 3.30 -15.28
N LEU A 113 11.40 1.99 -15.49
CA LEU A 113 11.53 0.98 -14.45
C LEU A 113 12.98 0.50 -14.31
N GLU A 114 13.31 0.01 -13.13
CA GLU A 114 14.58 -0.66 -12.81
C GLU A 114 14.35 -1.84 -11.87
N CYS A 115 15.26 -2.81 -11.92
CA CYS A 115 15.26 -3.97 -11.02
C CYS A 115 15.84 -3.59 -9.65
N SER A 116 15.14 -3.96 -8.58
CA SER A 116 15.58 -3.80 -7.20
C SER A 116 16.88 -4.53 -6.90
N TYR A 117 16.99 -5.80 -7.28
CA TYR A 117 18.18 -6.61 -7.04
C TYR A 117 19.04 -6.76 -8.30
N ASP A 118 20.34 -6.91 -8.08
CA ASP A 118 21.36 -7.20 -9.11
C ASP A 118 22.35 -8.20 -8.49
N PHE A 119 22.34 -9.42 -9.00
CA PHE A 119 23.17 -10.53 -8.52
C PHE A 119 24.42 -10.77 -9.39
N SER A 120 24.70 -9.88 -10.34
CA SER A 120 25.83 -10.03 -11.27
C SER A 120 27.20 -9.73 -10.65
N GLN A 121 27.22 -9.13 -9.45
CA GLN A 121 28.42 -8.61 -8.79
C GLN A 121 28.27 -8.64 -7.27
N GLY A 122 29.35 -8.42 -6.51
CA GLY A 122 29.31 -8.36 -5.05
C GLY A 122 29.27 -9.73 -4.35
N VAL A 123 28.76 -9.74 -3.11
CA VAL A 123 28.79 -10.92 -2.23
C VAL A 123 27.93 -12.10 -2.69
N ASN A 124 26.92 -11.84 -3.53
CA ASN A 124 26.04 -12.79 -4.21
C ASN A 124 25.52 -13.95 -3.34
N HIS A 125 24.92 -13.62 -2.19
CA HIS A 125 24.39 -14.62 -1.28
C HIS A 125 23.15 -14.16 -0.51
N PHE A 126 22.42 -15.14 -0.02
CA PHE A 126 21.33 -15.00 0.93
C PHE A 126 21.80 -15.31 2.35
N SER A 127 21.41 -14.49 3.32
CA SER A 127 21.65 -14.72 4.75
C SER A 127 20.38 -15.15 5.46
N LEU A 128 20.36 -16.35 6.03
CA LEU A 128 19.28 -16.84 6.91
C LEU A 128 19.71 -16.75 8.37
N GLY A 129 19.12 -15.84 9.14
CA GLY A 129 19.35 -15.67 10.57
C GLY A 129 18.19 -16.19 11.42
N SER A 130 18.52 -16.87 12.51
CA SER A 130 17.61 -17.25 13.60
C SER A 130 18.29 -17.08 14.96
N GLU A 131 17.58 -17.39 16.05
CA GLU A 131 18.17 -17.48 17.40
C GLU A 131 19.36 -18.46 17.46
N GLY A 132 19.35 -19.50 16.62
CA GLY A 132 20.41 -20.51 16.53
C GLY A 132 21.67 -20.04 15.76
N GLY A 133 21.67 -18.83 15.19
CA GLY A 133 22.80 -18.27 14.45
C GLY A 133 22.44 -17.88 13.01
N ARG A 134 23.48 -17.63 12.20
CA ARG A 134 23.33 -17.20 10.80
C ARG A 134 23.96 -18.23 9.86
N ARG A 135 23.23 -18.56 8.80
CA ARG A 135 23.69 -19.36 7.67
C ARG A 135 23.71 -18.50 6.41
N THR A 136 24.70 -18.74 5.57
CA THR A 136 24.80 -18.11 4.25
C THR A 136 24.63 -19.19 3.19
N MET A 137 23.89 -18.88 2.12
CA MET A 137 23.64 -19.78 1.00
C MET A 137 23.55 -18.99 -0.31
N SER A 138 23.65 -19.67 -1.44
CA SER A 138 23.39 -19.05 -2.75
C SER A 138 21.92 -18.64 -2.87
N HIS A 139 21.62 -17.69 -3.76
CA HIS A 139 20.23 -17.30 -4.06
C HIS A 139 19.41 -18.47 -4.59
N ASP A 140 19.99 -19.33 -5.43
CA ASP A 140 19.32 -20.55 -5.92
C ASP A 140 18.96 -21.54 -4.80
N GLU A 141 19.79 -21.66 -3.77
CA GLU A 141 19.49 -22.47 -2.59
C GLU A 141 18.38 -21.85 -1.75
N ALA A 142 18.41 -20.52 -1.57
CA ALA A 142 17.35 -19.79 -0.86
C ALA A 142 16.01 -19.90 -1.58
N ASP A 143 15.99 -19.75 -2.91
CA ASP A 143 14.79 -19.90 -3.73
C ASP A 143 14.19 -21.30 -3.59
N ARG A 144 15.01 -22.35 -3.63
CA ARG A 144 14.54 -23.74 -3.40
C ARG A 144 13.99 -23.92 -1.99
N LEU A 145 14.65 -23.38 -0.97
CA LEU A 145 14.23 -23.47 0.42
C LEU A 145 12.87 -22.79 0.63
N ILE A 146 12.73 -21.54 0.18
CA ILE A 146 11.51 -20.75 0.36
C ILE A 146 10.38 -21.33 -0.48
N THR A 147 10.66 -21.76 -1.72
CA THR A 147 9.66 -22.43 -2.58
C THR A 147 9.16 -23.71 -1.92
N GLY A 148 10.05 -24.58 -1.45
CA GLY A 148 9.68 -25.84 -0.80
C GLY A 148 8.78 -25.63 0.42
N ALA A 149 9.15 -24.69 1.29
CA ALA A 149 8.37 -24.35 2.48
C ALA A 149 7.01 -23.72 2.12
N THR A 150 6.99 -22.80 1.15
CA THR A 150 5.76 -22.12 0.68
C THR A 150 4.78 -23.11 0.05
N LEU A 151 5.27 -24.06 -0.76
CA LEU A 151 4.42 -25.09 -1.36
C LEU A 151 3.75 -25.96 -0.28
N LYS A 152 4.46 -26.35 0.79
CA LYS A 152 3.85 -27.04 1.94
C LYS A 152 2.77 -26.17 2.60
N PHE A 153 3.03 -24.87 2.75
CA PHE A 153 2.10 -23.91 3.35
C PHE A 153 0.80 -23.74 2.55
N VAL A 154 0.88 -23.58 1.24
CA VAL A 154 -0.29 -23.27 0.39
C VAL A 154 -1.02 -24.51 -0.13
N ASN A 155 -0.45 -25.71 -0.02
CA ASN A 155 -1.04 -26.94 -0.56
C ASN A 155 -2.21 -27.50 0.27
N VAL A 156 -3.26 -26.70 0.42
CA VAL A 156 -4.45 -27.04 1.21
C VAL A 156 -5.51 -27.80 0.44
N ASP A 157 -5.33 -27.93 -0.87
CA ASP A 157 -6.26 -28.57 -1.81
C ASP A 157 -5.61 -29.65 -2.68
N GLY A 158 -4.33 -29.97 -2.45
CA GLY A 158 -3.54 -30.89 -3.26
C GLY A 158 -3.01 -30.28 -4.56
N GLU A 159 -3.40 -29.05 -4.89
CA GLU A 159 -3.08 -28.34 -6.15
C GLU A 159 -2.56 -26.92 -5.87
N TYR A 160 -1.88 -26.72 -4.72
CA TYR A 160 -1.23 -25.47 -4.35
C TYR A 160 -2.15 -24.23 -4.40
N GLY A 161 -3.43 -24.42 -4.05
CA GLY A 161 -4.44 -23.36 -4.03
C GLY A 161 -5.18 -23.15 -5.35
N LYS A 162 -4.82 -23.85 -6.44
CA LYS A 162 -5.45 -23.67 -7.76
C LYS A 162 -6.90 -24.12 -7.79
N THR A 163 -7.26 -25.12 -6.99
CA THR A 163 -8.65 -25.62 -6.92
C THR A 163 -9.51 -24.71 -6.07
N ILE A 164 -8.99 -24.26 -4.93
CA ILE A 164 -9.73 -23.41 -3.98
C ILE A 164 -9.80 -21.95 -4.42
N MET A 165 -8.83 -21.44 -5.19
CA MET A 165 -8.83 -20.06 -5.69
C MET A 165 -8.40 -19.96 -7.18
N PRO A 166 -9.17 -20.53 -8.13
CA PRO A 166 -8.85 -20.48 -9.55
C PRO A 166 -9.05 -19.10 -10.19
N GLN A 167 -9.78 -18.20 -9.51
CA GLN A 167 -10.14 -16.87 -10.00
C GLN A 167 -9.99 -15.85 -8.87
N PRO A 168 -8.77 -15.35 -8.59
CA PRO A 168 -8.52 -14.46 -7.44
C PRO A 168 -9.17 -13.07 -7.55
N HIS A 169 -9.67 -12.69 -8.73
CA HIS A 169 -10.45 -11.46 -8.94
C HIS A 169 -11.95 -11.64 -8.67
N HIS A 170 -12.37 -12.84 -8.26
CA HIS A 170 -13.72 -13.17 -7.84
C HIS A 170 -13.65 -14.00 -6.55
N GLU A 171 -13.69 -13.30 -5.42
CA GLU A 171 -13.29 -13.73 -4.08
C GLU A 171 -13.94 -15.04 -3.62
N PHE A 172 -15.15 -15.32 -4.11
CA PHE A 172 -15.90 -16.53 -3.78
C PHE A 172 -16.34 -17.34 -4.99
N PHE A 173 -15.62 -17.25 -6.12
CA PHE A 173 -15.89 -18.07 -7.30
C PHE A 173 -15.99 -19.56 -6.94
N ASN A 174 -15.08 -20.04 -6.09
CA ASN A 174 -15.24 -21.30 -5.38
C ASN A 174 -15.64 -21.01 -3.93
N PRO A 175 -16.90 -21.26 -3.52
CA PRO A 175 -17.36 -20.99 -2.15
C PRO A 175 -16.59 -21.75 -1.06
N ALA A 176 -15.93 -22.86 -1.39
CA ALA A 176 -15.11 -23.62 -0.44
C ALA A 176 -13.95 -22.81 0.13
N VAL A 177 -13.49 -21.77 -0.59
CA VAL A 177 -12.39 -20.90 -0.14
C VAL A 177 -12.68 -20.20 1.19
N LYS A 178 -13.97 -19.93 1.49
CA LYS A 178 -14.40 -19.20 2.69
C LYS A 178 -13.94 -19.88 3.99
N ARG A 179 -13.77 -21.20 3.99
CA ARG A 179 -13.31 -21.92 5.19
C ARG A 179 -11.86 -21.58 5.56
N TYR A 180 -11.06 -21.08 4.60
CA TYR A 180 -9.67 -20.72 4.80
C TYR A 180 -9.46 -19.27 5.26
N ASP A 181 -10.52 -18.48 5.37
CA ASP A 181 -10.44 -17.14 5.99
C ASP A 181 -10.60 -17.20 7.51
N LYS A 182 -11.01 -18.34 8.08
CA LYS A 182 -11.04 -18.53 9.54
C LYS A 182 -9.66 -18.82 10.15
N PRO A 183 -8.82 -19.69 9.56
CA PRO A 183 -7.46 -19.90 10.06
C PRO A 183 -6.60 -18.65 9.91
N SER A 184 -5.83 -18.38 10.95
CA SER A 184 -4.68 -17.48 10.89
C SER A 184 -3.49 -18.16 10.20
N VAL A 185 -2.46 -17.37 9.90
CA VAL A 185 -1.15 -17.89 9.46
C VAL A 185 -0.55 -18.81 10.54
N ALA A 186 -0.72 -18.49 11.82
CA ALA A 186 -0.27 -19.35 12.93
C ALA A 186 -0.97 -20.72 12.89
N ASP A 187 -2.30 -20.73 12.71
CA ASP A 187 -3.07 -21.97 12.63
C ASP A 187 -2.62 -22.84 11.45
N ARG A 188 -2.27 -22.23 10.32
CA ARG A 188 -1.77 -22.99 9.16
C ARG A 188 -0.35 -23.51 9.38
N ILE A 189 0.53 -22.74 10.00
CA ILE A 189 1.89 -23.20 10.35
C ILE A 189 1.82 -24.40 11.28
N GLU A 190 0.96 -24.35 12.31
CA GLU A 190 0.78 -25.44 13.28
C GLU A 190 0.38 -26.75 12.60
N GLN A 191 -0.44 -26.71 11.53
CA GLN A 191 -0.87 -27.88 10.78
C GLN A 191 0.25 -28.58 10.00
N ILE A 192 1.35 -27.90 9.69
CA ILE A 192 2.45 -28.42 8.86
C ILE A 192 3.80 -28.41 9.56
N LYS A 193 3.84 -28.06 10.85
CA LYS A 193 5.09 -27.86 11.58
C LYS A 193 6.03 -29.07 11.54
N ASP A 194 5.45 -30.28 11.56
CA ASP A 194 6.20 -31.53 11.56
C ASP A 194 6.79 -31.86 10.17
N ASP A 195 6.30 -31.18 9.11
CA ASP A 195 6.80 -31.29 7.74
C ASP A 195 7.88 -30.23 7.41
N LEU A 196 8.17 -29.31 8.34
CA LEU A 196 9.10 -28.19 8.13
C LEU A 196 10.40 -28.40 8.93
N SER A 197 11.53 -28.31 8.24
CA SER A 197 12.82 -28.14 8.92
C SER A 197 12.91 -26.77 9.61
N PRO A 198 13.81 -26.57 10.58
CA PRO A 198 14.00 -25.26 11.24
C PRO A 198 14.30 -24.11 10.27
N ASP A 199 15.08 -24.38 9.21
CA ASP A 199 15.39 -23.41 8.16
C ASP A 199 14.15 -23.08 7.32
N GLU A 200 13.38 -24.10 6.93
CA GLU A 200 12.11 -23.92 6.19
C GLU A 200 11.10 -23.13 7.03
N MET A 201 10.95 -23.44 8.32
CA MET A 201 10.09 -22.71 9.24
C MET A 201 10.48 -21.23 9.31
N THR A 202 11.76 -20.94 9.53
CA THR A 202 12.29 -19.57 9.62
C THR A 202 12.06 -18.80 8.32
N ALA A 203 12.42 -19.41 7.18
CA ALA A 203 12.30 -18.79 5.86
C ALA A 203 10.82 -18.56 5.47
N LEU A 204 9.95 -19.54 5.74
CA LEU A 204 8.51 -19.45 5.50
C LEU A 204 7.88 -18.34 6.32
N GLN A 205 8.13 -18.30 7.63
CA GLN A 205 7.56 -17.28 8.50
C GLN A 205 7.99 -15.88 8.08
N ALA A 206 9.27 -15.68 7.77
CA ALA A 206 9.76 -14.39 7.30
C ALA A 206 9.11 -13.96 5.98
N PHE A 207 8.93 -14.89 5.02
CA PHE A 207 8.31 -14.60 3.73
C PHE A 207 6.79 -14.34 3.83
N VAL A 208 6.06 -15.17 4.57
CA VAL A 208 4.61 -15.00 4.77
C VAL A 208 4.34 -13.71 5.55
N LEU A 209 5.07 -13.47 6.64
CA LEU A 209 4.91 -12.25 7.43
C LEU A 209 5.43 -11.02 6.69
N LEU A 210 6.30 -11.12 5.69
CA LEU A 210 6.62 -9.96 4.84
C LEU A 210 5.37 -9.45 4.11
N SER A 211 4.40 -10.33 3.85
CA SER A 211 3.13 -9.96 3.20
C SER A 211 2.16 -9.28 4.17
N SER A 212 2.11 -9.70 5.44
CA SER A 212 1.18 -9.14 6.43
C SER A 212 1.76 -8.07 7.35
N CYS A 213 3.07 -8.13 7.58
CA CYS A 213 3.83 -7.42 8.61
C CYS A 213 3.13 -7.35 9.97
N ALA A 214 2.37 -8.39 10.30
CA ALA A 214 1.59 -8.52 11.53
C ALA A 214 2.09 -9.71 12.35
N LYS A 215 1.39 -10.05 13.44
CA LYS A 215 1.63 -11.31 14.14
C LYS A 215 1.04 -12.49 13.36
N PRO A 216 1.64 -13.70 13.42
CA PRO A 216 1.08 -14.89 12.79
C PRO A 216 -0.39 -15.15 13.15
N GLU A 217 -0.78 -14.94 14.41
CA GLU A 217 -2.13 -15.22 14.94
C GLU A 217 -3.16 -14.18 14.47
N GLU A 218 -2.69 -12.98 14.12
CA GLU A 218 -3.52 -11.87 13.64
C GLU A 218 -3.63 -11.85 12.11
N SER A 219 -2.82 -12.62 11.39
CA SER A 219 -2.75 -12.58 9.92
C SER A 219 -3.70 -13.61 9.30
N SER A 220 -4.63 -13.19 8.43
CA SER A 220 -5.46 -14.12 7.64
C SER A 220 -4.60 -15.01 6.72
N PHE A 221 -4.81 -16.33 6.79
CA PHE A 221 -4.24 -17.28 5.84
C PHE A 221 -4.88 -17.16 4.45
N TYR A 222 -6.19 -16.88 4.39
CA TYR A 222 -6.90 -16.63 3.13
C TYR A 222 -6.26 -15.50 2.33
N GLU A 223 -5.87 -14.39 2.98
CA GLU A 223 -5.28 -13.28 2.25
C GLU A 223 -3.92 -13.65 1.65
N PHE A 224 -3.13 -14.52 2.31
CA PHE A 224 -1.90 -15.03 1.73
C PHE A 224 -2.18 -15.88 0.49
N LEU A 225 -3.19 -16.77 0.56
CA LEU A 225 -3.64 -17.55 -0.60
C LEU A 225 -4.11 -16.65 -1.75
N HIS A 226 -4.73 -15.51 -1.44
CA HIS A 226 -5.15 -14.53 -2.43
C HIS A 226 -3.98 -13.89 -3.17
N TRP A 227 -2.96 -13.44 -2.43
CA TRP A 227 -1.72 -12.93 -3.04
C TRP A 227 -0.99 -14.01 -3.85
N TRP A 228 -0.92 -15.23 -3.31
CA TRP A 228 -0.33 -16.38 -3.99
C TRP A 228 -1.04 -16.68 -5.32
N ALA A 229 -2.37 -16.68 -5.34
CA ALA A 229 -3.17 -16.90 -6.55
C ALA A 229 -3.00 -15.78 -7.59
N LEU A 230 -2.93 -14.51 -7.15
CA LEU A 230 -2.60 -13.37 -8.02
C LEU A 230 -1.19 -13.50 -8.63
N CYS A 231 -0.28 -14.15 -7.92
CA CYS A 231 1.05 -14.54 -8.39
C CYS A 231 1.05 -15.90 -9.10
N ASN A 232 -0.06 -16.28 -9.74
CA ASN A 232 -0.16 -17.51 -10.55
C ASN A 232 0.20 -18.80 -9.80
N HIS A 233 0.02 -18.83 -8.48
CA HIS A 233 0.35 -19.97 -7.62
C HIS A 233 1.82 -20.41 -7.73
N ASP A 234 2.74 -19.44 -7.79
CA ASP A 234 4.16 -19.71 -7.98
C ASP A 234 5.04 -18.64 -7.29
N TYR A 235 6.05 -19.10 -6.55
CA TYR A 235 6.96 -18.24 -5.80
C TYR A 235 7.77 -17.31 -6.70
N ALA A 236 8.19 -17.76 -7.88
CA ALA A 236 8.93 -16.91 -8.81
C ALA A 236 8.10 -15.70 -9.24
N TYR A 237 6.79 -15.89 -9.43
CA TYR A 237 5.87 -14.80 -9.73
C TYR A 237 5.58 -13.91 -8.52
N CYS A 238 5.62 -14.43 -7.29
CA CYS A 238 5.63 -13.58 -6.09
C CYS A 238 6.84 -12.64 -6.11
N ILE A 239 8.03 -13.13 -6.41
CA ILE A 239 9.23 -12.29 -6.50
C ILE A 239 9.09 -11.28 -7.65
N GLU A 240 8.63 -11.73 -8.82
CA GLU A 240 8.42 -10.90 -10.01
C GLU A 240 7.44 -9.74 -9.77
N TYR A 241 6.32 -10.02 -9.10
CA TYR A 241 5.20 -9.09 -8.99
C TYR A 241 5.25 -8.24 -7.73
N LEU A 242 5.87 -8.72 -6.65
CA LEU A 242 5.83 -8.06 -5.35
C LEU A 242 7.06 -7.22 -5.06
N ILE A 243 8.25 -7.59 -5.55
CA ILE A 243 9.53 -6.96 -5.10
C ILE A 243 10.60 -6.76 -6.19
N LYS A 244 10.25 -6.84 -7.49
CA LYS A 244 11.25 -6.76 -8.57
C LYS A 244 11.43 -5.38 -9.18
N TYR A 245 10.37 -4.78 -9.72
CA TYR A 245 10.48 -3.54 -10.49
C TYR A 245 9.95 -2.33 -9.74
N LYS A 246 10.70 -1.22 -9.82
CA LYS A 246 10.34 0.09 -9.25
C LYS A 246 10.67 1.20 -10.23
N PHE A 247 10.14 2.39 -10.00
CA PHE A 247 10.41 3.56 -10.86
C PHE A 247 11.77 4.19 -10.55
N ARG A 248 12.57 4.47 -11.58
CA ARG A 248 13.84 5.23 -11.48
C ARG A 248 13.65 6.65 -10.93
N GLY A 249 12.49 7.26 -11.17
CA GLY A 249 12.11 8.56 -10.61
C GLY A 249 11.41 8.49 -9.27
N GLY A 250 11.19 7.28 -8.74
CA GLY A 250 10.37 6.99 -7.57
C GLY A 250 8.86 7.20 -7.78
N GLN A 251 8.04 6.65 -6.90
CA GLN A 251 6.57 6.69 -7.01
C GLN A 251 5.98 8.09 -7.13
N SER A 252 6.58 9.12 -6.50
CA SER A 252 6.07 10.49 -6.64
C SER A 252 6.14 11.01 -8.09
N SER A 253 7.06 10.50 -8.91
CA SER A 253 7.16 10.84 -10.34
C SER A 253 6.03 10.23 -11.18
N PHE A 254 5.41 9.16 -10.70
CA PHE A 254 4.25 8.52 -11.31
C PHE A 254 2.94 9.17 -10.82
N ALA A 255 2.80 9.39 -9.51
CA ALA A 255 1.63 10.05 -8.91
C ALA A 255 1.34 11.44 -9.52
N ILE A 256 2.38 12.23 -9.79
CA ILE A 256 2.21 13.58 -10.35
C ILE A 256 1.57 13.57 -11.74
N LYS A 257 1.72 12.47 -12.52
CA LYS A 257 1.10 12.35 -13.86
C LYS A 257 -0.43 12.38 -13.81
N PHE A 258 -1.01 11.71 -12.83
CA PHE A 258 -2.46 11.74 -12.61
C PHE A 258 -2.95 13.14 -12.24
N PHE A 259 -2.20 13.81 -11.36
CA PHE A 259 -2.54 15.14 -10.89
C PHE A 259 -2.46 16.18 -12.02
N GLU A 260 -1.37 16.19 -12.80
CA GLU A 260 -1.16 17.08 -13.95
C GLU A 260 -2.21 16.86 -15.04
N GLU A 261 -2.54 15.59 -15.34
CA GLU A 261 -3.58 15.27 -16.33
C GLU A 261 -4.95 15.77 -15.87
N ALA A 262 -5.32 15.57 -14.60
CA ALA A 262 -6.55 16.13 -14.05
C ALA A 262 -6.56 17.66 -14.11
N LEU A 263 -5.44 18.31 -13.78
CA LEU A 263 -5.32 19.77 -13.77
C LEU A 263 -5.49 20.37 -15.17
N SER A 264 -4.97 19.68 -16.19
CA SER A 264 -5.06 20.11 -17.60
C SER A 264 -6.50 20.29 -18.12
N THR A 265 -7.47 19.68 -17.44
CA THR A 265 -8.89 19.76 -17.82
C THR A 265 -9.54 21.11 -17.51
N ASN A 266 -8.93 21.92 -16.64
CA ASN A 266 -9.55 23.11 -16.03
C ASN A 266 -10.89 22.82 -15.32
N ARG A 267 -11.11 21.57 -14.92
CA ARG A 267 -12.27 21.11 -14.15
C ARG A 267 -11.87 20.54 -12.78
N PHE A 268 -10.60 20.67 -12.43
CA PHE A 268 -10.04 20.12 -11.20
C PHE A 268 -9.62 21.22 -10.23
N SER A 269 -10.31 21.26 -9.09
CA SER A 269 -9.93 22.02 -7.92
C SER A 269 -9.35 21.10 -6.84
N TYR A 270 -8.47 21.61 -6.00
CA TYR A 270 -7.87 20.84 -4.92
C TYR A 270 -7.59 21.73 -3.71
N ALA A 271 -7.63 21.12 -2.53
CA ALA A 271 -7.17 21.70 -1.28
C ALA A 271 -6.40 20.64 -0.47
N LEU A 272 -5.09 20.86 -0.34
CA LEU A 272 -4.21 20.10 0.54
C LEU A 272 -4.26 20.71 1.94
N ASN A 273 -3.62 20.05 2.91
CA ASN A 273 -3.68 20.44 4.33
C ASN A 273 -5.12 20.60 4.86
N SER A 274 -6.05 19.85 4.27
CA SER A 274 -7.49 19.99 4.46
C SER A 274 -8.09 18.69 4.99
N PRO A 275 -7.69 18.23 6.19
CA PRO A 275 -8.17 16.97 6.76
C PRO A 275 -9.68 17.06 6.97
N VAL A 276 -10.41 16.12 6.37
CA VAL A 276 -11.87 16.03 6.53
C VAL A 276 -12.20 15.59 7.95
N ALA A 277 -13.20 16.23 8.55
CA ALA A 277 -13.73 15.90 9.87
C ALA A 277 -15.11 15.23 9.80
N LYS A 278 -15.95 15.68 8.84
CA LYS A 278 -17.32 15.20 8.72
C LYS A 278 -17.76 15.11 7.26
N ILE A 279 -18.50 14.04 6.93
CA ILE A 279 -19.20 13.86 5.65
C ILE A 279 -20.69 13.64 5.95
N SER A 280 -21.54 14.51 5.43
CA SER A 280 -22.99 14.46 5.68
C SER A 280 -23.77 14.33 4.38
N ASP A 281 -24.52 13.24 4.22
CA ASP A 281 -25.44 13.05 3.10
C ASP A 281 -26.77 13.78 3.38
N ARG A 282 -27.27 14.51 2.39
CA ARG A 282 -28.47 15.36 2.46
C ARG A 282 -29.45 15.01 1.33
N ASP A 283 -29.45 13.74 0.91
CA ASP A 283 -30.23 13.11 -0.16
C ASP A 283 -29.95 13.66 -1.57
N SER A 284 -30.03 14.99 -1.74
CA SER A 284 -29.79 15.73 -2.97
C SER A 284 -28.32 16.07 -3.22
N HIS A 285 -27.54 16.20 -2.15
CA HIS A 285 -26.12 16.56 -2.17
C HIS A 285 -25.43 16.02 -0.92
N VAL A 286 -24.10 16.11 -0.91
CA VAL A 286 -23.25 15.79 0.24
C VAL A 286 -22.52 17.05 0.68
N GLU A 287 -22.44 17.24 2.00
CA GLU A 287 -21.65 18.30 2.64
C GLU A 287 -20.42 17.68 3.29
N VAL A 288 -19.24 18.21 2.96
CA VAL A 288 -17.95 17.77 3.52
C VAL A 288 -17.35 18.93 4.32
N SER A 289 -17.03 18.70 5.58
CA SER A 289 -16.40 19.71 6.46
C SER A 289 -14.99 19.29 6.85
N THR A 290 -14.03 20.20 6.76
CA THR A 290 -12.66 19.99 7.23
C THR A 290 -12.54 20.25 8.73
N ARG A 291 -11.44 19.80 9.35
CA ARG A 291 -11.15 20.06 10.78
C ARG A 291 -10.99 21.56 11.10
N SER A 292 -10.58 22.37 10.12
CA SER A 292 -10.52 23.83 10.20
C SER A 292 -11.89 24.52 10.03
N GLY A 293 -12.95 23.75 9.73
CA GLY A 293 -14.32 24.26 9.61
C GLY A 293 -14.72 24.72 8.21
N GLN A 294 -13.84 24.60 7.20
CA GLN A 294 -14.23 24.86 5.80
C GLN A 294 -15.25 23.82 5.35
N LYS A 295 -16.21 24.25 4.51
CA LYS A 295 -17.31 23.41 4.04
C LYS A 295 -17.35 23.39 2.53
N TYR A 296 -17.57 22.21 2.00
CA TYR A 296 -17.67 21.92 0.57
C TYR A 296 -18.97 21.19 0.29
N LYS A 297 -19.55 21.42 -0.89
CA LYS A 297 -20.78 20.77 -1.33
C LYS A 297 -20.60 20.12 -2.69
N ALA A 298 -21.12 18.91 -2.85
CA ALA A 298 -21.14 18.24 -4.14
C ALA A 298 -22.35 17.32 -4.31
N SER A 299 -22.67 16.97 -5.57
CA SER A 299 -23.69 15.96 -5.83
C SER A 299 -23.28 14.57 -5.33
N ARG A 300 -21.98 14.23 -5.42
CA ARG A 300 -21.44 12.94 -4.97
C ARG A 300 -20.12 13.13 -4.21
N VAL A 301 -19.81 12.17 -3.35
CA VAL A 301 -18.48 12.04 -2.73
C VAL A 301 -17.87 10.69 -3.09
N VAL A 302 -16.59 10.70 -3.46
CA VAL A 302 -15.75 9.50 -3.45
C VAL A 302 -14.88 9.55 -2.19
N SER A 303 -15.15 8.66 -1.24
CA SER A 303 -14.35 8.54 -0.02
C SER A 303 -13.26 7.51 -0.24
N THR A 304 -11.99 7.95 -0.23
CA THR A 304 -10.83 7.06 -0.32
C THR A 304 -10.04 6.95 0.98
N ILE A 305 -10.70 7.25 2.09
CA ILE A 305 -10.13 7.19 3.44
C ILE A 305 -9.79 5.72 3.77
N PRO A 306 -8.57 5.40 4.24
CA PRO A 306 -8.19 4.03 4.61
C PRO A 306 -9.09 3.44 5.70
N LEU A 307 -9.22 2.11 5.72
CA LEU A 307 -10.05 1.37 6.68
C LEU A 307 -9.77 1.79 8.13
N ASN A 308 -8.49 1.84 8.51
CA ASN A 308 -8.06 2.16 9.87
C ASN A 308 -8.29 3.63 10.26
N VAL A 309 -8.68 4.50 9.31
CA VAL A 309 -8.93 5.93 9.51
C VAL A 309 -10.44 6.25 9.46
N LEU A 310 -11.29 5.33 8.99
CA LEU A 310 -12.72 5.58 8.86
C LEU A 310 -13.39 6.00 10.19
N ASN A 311 -12.93 5.49 11.33
CA ASN A 311 -13.46 5.83 12.65
C ASN A 311 -13.15 7.26 13.10
N ASP A 312 -12.17 7.93 12.48
CA ASP A 312 -11.80 9.31 12.81
C ASP A 312 -12.71 10.34 12.14
N ILE A 313 -13.63 9.89 11.28
CA ILE A 313 -14.50 10.74 10.46
C ILE A 313 -15.93 10.58 10.93
N SER A 314 -16.60 11.71 11.18
CA SER A 314 -18.03 11.72 11.47
C SER A 314 -18.83 11.53 10.17
N PHE A 315 -19.66 10.50 10.11
CA PHE A 315 -20.62 10.28 9.01
C PHE A 315 -22.05 10.57 9.49
N ASP A 316 -22.82 11.24 8.66
CA ASP A 316 -24.23 11.59 8.93
C ASP A 316 -25.09 11.36 7.67
N PRO A 317 -25.91 10.29 7.60
CA PRO A 317 -26.14 9.30 8.65
C PRO A 317 -24.88 8.46 8.97
N PRO A 318 -24.81 7.82 10.15
CA PRO A 318 -23.71 6.94 10.52
C PRO A 318 -23.43 5.88 9.45
N LEU A 319 -22.19 5.41 9.35
CA LEU A 319 -21.81 4.32 8.44
C LEU A 319 -22.73 3.10 8.65
N ALA A 320 -23.01 2.34 7.59
CA ALA A 320 -23.72 1.07 7.73
C ALA A 320 -22.98 0.13 8.70
N LEU A 321 -23.72 -0.69 9.46
CA LEU A 321 -23.17 -1.51 10.55
C LEU A 321 -21.98 -2.38 10.11
N GLY A 322 -22.04 -3.00 8.92
CA GLY A 322 -20.91 -3.79 8.40
C GLY A 322 -19.62 -2.98 8.22
N LYS A 323 -19.71 -1.72 7.79
CA LYS A 323 -18.54 -0.82 7.72
C LYS A 323 -18.05 -0.40 9.09
N GLN A 324 -18.96 -0.13 10.03
CA GLN A 324 -18.58 0.18 11.41
C GLN A 324 -17.84 -1.00 12.06
N ASP A 325 -18.34 -2.22 11.86
CA ASP A 325 -17.71 -3.44 12.34
C ASP A 325 -16.31 -3.62 11.74
N ALA A 326 -16.18 -3.49 10.41
CA ALA A 326 -14.90 -3.60 9.74
C ALA A 326 -13.89 -2.53 10.19
N ALA A 327 -14.34 -1.28 10.32
CA ALA A 327 -13.49 -0.18 10.78
C ALA A 327 -13.09 -0.34 12.26
N ARG A 328 -13.96 -0.92 13.11
CA ARG A 328 -13.65 -1.23 14.51
C ARG A 328 -12.60 -2.33 14.64
N VAL A 329 -12.66 -3.35 13.77
CA VAL A 329 -11.65 -4.42 13.72
C VAL A 329 -10.32 -3.89 13.17
N GLY A 330 -10.38 -3.12 12.07
CA GLY A 330 -9.20 -2.64 11.36
C GLY A 330 -8.43 -3.74 10.64
N HIS A 331 -7.43 -3.35 9.86
CA HIS A 331 -6.45 -4.26 9.29
C HIS A 331 -5.21 -4.36 10.19
N VAL A 332 -4.48 -5.47 10.11
CA VAL A 332 -3.45 -5.86 11.10
C VAL A 332 -2.03 -5.43 10.73
N ASN A 333 -1.81 -4.98 9.50
CA ASN A 333 -0.48 -4.63 9.03
C ASN A 333 0.08 -3.36 9.68
N MET A 334 1.12 -3.57 10.50
CA MET A 334 1.89 -2.52 11.19
C MET A 334 3.36 -2.50 10.73
N CYS A 335 3.60 -2.63 9.43
CA CYS A 335 4.94 -2.71 8.84
C CYS A 335 5.84 -1.52 9.21
N ALA A 336 7.02 -1.83 9.72
CA ALA A 336 8.14 -0.90 9.75
C ALA A 336 8.95 -1.06 8.46
N LYS A 337 9.04 -0.02 7.64
CA LYS A 337 9.89 0.00 6.44
C LYS A 337 11.03 0.99 6.63
N VAL A 338 12.26 0.50 6.60
CA VAL A 338 13.47 1.29 6.84
C VAL A 338 14.42 1.13 5.68
N HIS A 339 14.83 2.26 5.11
CA HIS A 339 15.89 2.32 4.12
C HIS A 339 17.22 2.64 4.83
N ALA A 340 18.28 1.95 4.45
CA ALA A 340 19.64 2.21 4.91
C ALA A 340 20.57 2.40 3.71
N GLU A 341 21.26 3.53 3.66
CA GLU A 341 22.42 3.71 2.77
C GLU A 341 23.66 3.18 3.50
N CYS A 342 24.28 2.14 2.97
CA CYS A 342 25.38 1.43 3.61
C CYS A 342 26.68 1.56 2.80
N ARG A 343 27.78 1.91 3.47
CA ARG A 343 29.12 2.04 2.88
C ARG A 343 29.77 0.67 2.66
N ASN A 344 29.16 -0.12 1.77
CA ASN A 344 29.70 -1.39 1.30
C ASN A 344 29.08 -1.75 -0.07
N PRO A 345 29.76 -1.43 -1.18
CA PRO A 345 29.26 -1.71 -2.53
C PRO A 345 29.05 -3.21 -2.81
N GLU A 346 29.81 -4.08 -2.14
CA GLU A 346 29.72 -5.54 -2.32
C GLU A 346 28.35 -6.08 -1.87
N LEU A 347 27.63 -5.36 -1.01
CA LEU A 347 26.30 -5.78 -0.57
C LEU A 347 25.23 -5.63 -1.66
N ARG A 348 25.51 -5.08 -2.85
CA ARG A 348 24.51 -4.86 -3.90
C ARG A 348 23.69 -6.10 -4.27
N SER A 349 24.28 -7.28 -4.12
CA SER A 349 23.68 -8.59 -4.40
C SER A 349 23.29 -9.38 -3.14
N TRP A 350 23.19 -8.72 -1.99
CA TRP A 350 22.81 -9.33 -0.72
C TRP A 350 21.29 -9.31 -0.54
N VAL A 351 20.76 -10.43 -0.02
CA VAL A 351 19.41 -10.55 0.52
C VAL A 351 19.50 -11.23 1.89
N GLY A 352 18.64 -10.90 2.82
CA GLY A 352 18.65 -11.63 4.08
C GLY A 352 17.39 -11.55 4.91
N VAL A 353 17.26 -12.58 5.72
CA VAL A 353 16.22 -12.77 6.72
C VAL A 353 16.87 -12.90 8.09
N ARG A 354 16.21 -12.34 9.12
CA ARG A 354 16.51 -12.66 10.50
C ARG A 354 15.24 -12.70 11.34
N TYR A 355 14.84 -13.87 11.78
CA TYR A 355 13.57 -14.08 12.47
C TYR A 355 13.70 -15.16 13.56
N PRO A 356 13.02 -15.03 14.72
CA PRO A 356 12.10 -13.95 15.12
C PRO A 356 12.76 -12.80 15.90
N ASP A 357 14.03 -12.95 16.27
CA ASP A 357 14.70 -12.16 17.31
C ASP A 357 15.04 -10.72 16.92
N ASN A 358 15.13 -10.42 15.62
CA ASN A 358 15.43 -9.08 15.13
C ASN A 358 14.17 -8.28 14.78
N LYS A 359 14.23 -6.97 15.00
CA LYS A 359 13.10 -6.04 14.77
C LYS A 359 12.81 -5.78 13.29
N LEU A 360 13.81 -5.95 12.43
CA LEU A 360 13.66 -5.98 10.98
C LEU A 360 13.97 -7.41 10.53
N MET A 361 13.01 -8.06 9.89
CA MET A 361 13.04 -9.51 9.63
C MET A 361 13.43 -9.87 8.21
N TYR A 362 13.25 -8.98 7.24
CA TYR A 362 13.51 -9.23 5.83
C TYR A 362 14.14 -8.00 5.20
N ALA A 363 15.18 -8.15 4.40
CA ALA A 363 15.78 -7.06 3.66
C ALA A 363 16.43 -7.49 2.35
N ILE A 364 16.45 -6.57 1.40
CA ILE A 364 17.15 -6.72 0.12
C ILE A 364 18.04 -5.51 -0.12
N ALA A 365 19.17 -5.73 -0.78
CA ALA A 365 19.91 -4.65 -1.42
C ALA A 365 19.15 -4.19 -2.68
N ASP A 366 18.58 -2.99 -2.58
CA ASP A 366 17.57 -2.45 -3.49
C ASP A 366 18.17 -1.45 -4.50
N GLY A 367 19.48 -1.20 -4.47
CA GLY A 367 20.15 -0.38 -5.47
C GLY A 367 21.49 0.16 -5.02
N THR A 368 22.04 1.05 -5.83
CA THR A 368 23.28 1.79 -5.55
C THR A 368 22.97 3.28 -5.61
N THR A 369 23.32 4.03 -4.57
CA THR A 369 23.15 5.49 -4.57
C THR A 369 24.20 6.13 -5.48
N PRO A 370 24.00 7.38 -5.95
CA PRO A 370 25.02 8.10 -6.72
C PRO A 370 26.36 8.27 -6.00
N ALA A 371 26.40 8.13 -4.67
CA ALA A 371 27.62 8.14 -3.87
C ALA A 371 28.39 6.80 -3.92
N GLY A 372 27.87 5.78 -4.63
CA GLY A 372 28.46 4.45 -4.71
C GLY A 372 28.14 3.54 -3.52
N ASN A 373 27.24 3.96 -2.62
CA ASN A 373 26.83 3.16 -1.47
C ASN A 373 25.70 2.19 -1.85
N THR A 374 25.62 1.06 -1.15
CA THR A 374 24.50 0.13 -1.32
C THR A 374 23.27 0.68 -0.58
N HIS A 375 22.13 0.76 -1.26
CA HIS A 375 20.84 1.01 -0.64
C HIS A 375 20.22 -0.33 -0.23
N ILE A 376 19.91 -0.48 1.06
CA ILE A 376 19.18 -1.62 1.63
C ILE A 376 17.79 -1.16 2.03
N VAL A 377 16.76 -1.91 1.65
CA VAL A 377 15.40 -1.73 2.17
C VAL A 377 15.07 -2.91 3.09
N ALA A 378 14.60 -2.61 4.28
CA ALA A 378 14.35 -3.58 5.35
C ALA A 378 12.94 -3.44 5.93
N PHE A 379 12.34 -4.57 6.28
CA PHE A 379 10.96 -4.71 6.71
C PHE A 379 10.88 -5.36 8.09
N GLY A 380 10.07 -4.80 8.97
CA GLY A 380 9.74 -5.36 10.28
C GLY A 380 8.24 -5.61 10.41
N ALA A 381 7.87 -6.60 11.23
CA ALA A 381 6.49 -6.98 11.49
C ALA A 381 6.11 -6.77 12.97
N ASN A 382 4.81 -6.75 13.25
CA ASN A 382 4.27 -6.45 14.57
C ASN A 382 4.52 -7.54 15.64
N HIS A 383 5.10 -8.70 15.28
CA HIS A 383 5.54 -9.70 16.26
C HIS A 383 6.71 -9.19 17.11
N ASN A 384 7.56 -8.33 16.53
CA ASN A 384 8.66 -7.65 17.21
C ASN A 384 8.73 -6.19 16.74
N PRO A 385 7.82 -5.33 17.22
CA PRO A 385 7.56 -4.02 16.62
C PRO A 385 8.77 -3.08 16.71
N LEU A 386 8.93 -2.26 15.68
CA LEU A 386 9.90 -1.17 15.62
C LEU A 386 9.17 0.14 15.34
N LYS A 387 9.43 1.16 16.16
CA LYS A 387 9.04 2.55 15.89
C LYS A 387 10.30 3.35 15.55
N PRO A 388 10.67 3.45 14.26
CA PRO A 388 12.06 3.76 13.88
C PRO A 388 12.55 5.14 14.36
N GLU A 389 11.64 6.10 14.52
CA GLU A 389 11.91 7.46 14.99
C GLU A 389 12.09 7.59 16.50
N GLN A 390 11.63 6.61 17.30
CA GLN A 390 11.66 6.71 18.76
C GLN A 390 13.04 6.42 19.35
N ASP A 391 13.76 5.46 18.77
CA ASP A 391 15.14 5.11 19.15
C ASP A 391 15.93 4.76 17.88
N ILE A 392 16.69 5.74 17.40
CA ILE A 392 17.49 5.58 16.18
C ILE A 392 18.62 4.56 16.34
N GLU A 393 19.14 4.36 17.54
CA GLU A 393 20.18 3.37 17.83
C GLU A 393 19.59 1.96 17.84
N GLN A 394 18.34 1.78 18.29
CA GLN A 394 17.60 0.54 18.08
C GLN A 394 17.36 0.28 16.59
N THR A 395 16.99 1.29 15.80
CA THR A 395 16.81 1.16 14.35
C THR A 395 18.11 0.75 13.66
N LYS A 396 19.23 1.39 13.99
CA LYS A 396 20.56 0.99 13.49
C LYS A 396 20.92 -0.44 13.88
N ARG A 397 20.67 -0.84 15.14
CA ARG A 397 20.89 -2.23 15.60
C ARG A 397 20.01 -3.23 14.84
N ALA A 398 18.78 -2.88 14.51
CA ALA A 398 17.90 -3.73 13.72
C ALA A 398 18.44 -3.91 12.29
N VAL A 399 18.95 -2.85 11.66
CA VAL A 399 19.59 -2.93 10.33
C VAL A 399 20.88 -3.75 10.39
N THR A 400 21.78 -3.48 11.34
CA THR A 400 23.06 -4.20 11.45
C THR A 400 22.89 -5.64 11.92
N GLY A 401 21.78 -5.94 12.62
CA GLY A 401 21.36 -7.28 13.00
C GLY A 401 21.02 -8.18 11.79
N LEU A 402 20.59 -7.59 10.68
CA LEU A 402 20.39 -8.27 9.39
C LEU A 402 21.72 -8.48 8.67
N VAL A 403 22.47 -7.39 8.47
CA VAL A 403 23.78 -7.40 7.81
C VAL A 403 24.72 -6.40 8.46
N PRO A 404 25.92 -6.84 8.93
CA PRO A 404 26.91 -5.91 9.47
C PRO A 404 27.38 -4.94 8.39
N ALA A 405 27.06 -3.66 8.55
CA ALA A 405 27.45 -2.61 7.62
C ALA A 405 27.56 -1.26 8.33
N GLN A 406 28.43 -0.39 7.82
CA GLN A 406 28.45 1.02 8.20
C GLN A 406 27.26 1.75 7.55
N ILE A 407 26.36 2.31 8.36
CA ILE A 407 25.18 3.04 7.91
C ILE A 407 25.53 4.51 7.75
N GLU A 408 25.40 5.05 6.54
CA GLU A 408 25.58 6.47 6.22
C GLU A 408 24.29 7.27 6.38
N ARG A 409 23.16 6.62 6.10
CA ARG A 409 21.84 7.26 6.13
C ARG A 409 20.77 6.26 6.49
N LEU A 410 19.76 6.71 7.24
CA LEU A 410 18.47 6.04 7.33
C LEU A 410 17.39 6.94 6.75
N VAL A 411 16.43 6.36 6.04
CA VAL A 411 15.25 7.05 5.51
C VAL A 411 14.03 6.18 5.75
N PHE A 412 12.95 6.74 6.31
CA PHE A 412 11.74 5.97 6.60
C PHE A 412 10.54 6.89 6.87
N HIS A 413 9.35 6.30 6.87
CA HIS A 413 8.12 6.93 7.33
C HIS A 413 7.39 5.96 8.26
N ASN A 414 6.96 6.42 9.44
CA ASN A 414 6.19 5.59 10.35
C ASN A 414 4.71 5.62 9.97
N TRP A 415 4.27 4.61 9.22
CA TRP A 415 2.87 4.45 8.80
C TRP A 415 1.92 4.07 9.94
N VAL A 416 2.43 3.51 11.03
CA VAL A 416 1.62 3.03 12.17
C VAL A 416 1.06 4.20 12.98
N ASP A 417 1.92 5.17 13.31
CA ASP A 417 1.52 6.36 14.09
C ASP A 417 1.07 7.54 13.20
N ASP A 418 1.07 7.36 11.87
CA ASP A 418 0.53 8.33 10.92
C ASP A 418 -1.00 8.38 11.02
N GLU A 419 -1.54 9.54 11.44
CA GLU A 419 -2.98 9.73 11.65
C GLU A 419 -3.85 9.54 10.40
N PHE A 420 -3.28 9.68 9.20
CA PHE A 420 -3.98 9.53 7.92
C PHE A 420 -3.73 8.16 7.26
N ALA A 421 -3.07 7.22 7.96
CA ALA A 421 -2.89 5.84 7.50
C ALA A 421 -3.22 4.81 8.59
N LYS A 422 -2.68 4.97 9.80
CA LYS A 422 -2.86 4.08 10.97
C LYS A 422 -2.54 2.62 10.67
N GLY A 423 -1.48 2.40 9.93
CA GLY A 423 -1.09 1.11 9.35
C GLY A 423 -0.54 1.29 7.94
N ALA A 424 0.15 0.25 7.44
CA ALA A 424 0.73 0.28 6.09
C ALA A 424 -0.32 -0.11 5.03
N TRP A 425 -0.06 -1.15 4.23
CA TRP A 425 -1.06 -1.67 3.29
C TRP A 425 -2.06 -2.55 4.02
N PHE A 426 -3.25 -2.72 3.44
CA PHE A 426 -4.26 -3.59 4.01
C PHE A 426 -3.77 -5.04 4.12
N TYR A 427 -3.91 -5.62 5.31
CA TYR A 427 -3.87 -7.06 5.48
C TYR A 427 -4.89 -7.43 6.56
N PRO A 428 -5.87 -8.30 6.28
CA PRO A 428 -7.00 -8.52 7.16
C PRO A 428 -6.66 -9.45 8.33
N ALA A 429 -7.38 -9.23 9.44
CA ALA A 429 -7.54 -10.27 10.45
C ALA A 429 -8.37 -11.45 9.88
N PRO A 430 -8.22 -12.67 10.41
CA PRO A 430 -9.04 -13.81 9.99
C PRO A 430 -10.54 -13.49 10.03
N GLY A 431 -11.24 -13.80 8.94
CA GLY A 431 -12.68 -13.62 8.76
C GLY A 431 -13.09 -12.27 8.20
N LEU A 432 -12.23 -11.23 8.28
CA LEU A 432 -12.63 -9.88 7.91
C LEU A 432 -13.06 -9.76 6.43
N VAL A 433 -12.33 -10.42 5.52
CA VAL A 433 -12.64 -10.34 4.08
C VAL A 433 -13.93 -11.07 3.75
N THR A 434 -14.06 -12.32 4.18
CA THR A 434 -15.27 -13.13 3.92
C THR A 434 -16.52 -12.54 4.55
N GLU A 435 -16.40 -11.82 5.66
CA GLU A 435 -17.53 -11.26 6.39
C GLU A 435 -17.88 -9.82 6.02
N ARG A 436 -16.93 -9.01 5.55
CA ARG A 436 -17.12 -7.55 5.43
C ARG A 436 -16.66 -6.91 4.12
N LEU A 437 -16.06 -7.64 3.20
CA LEU A 437 -15.58 -7.03 1.94
C LEU A 437 -16.71 -6.35 1.15
N ASP A 438 -17.85 -7.03 0.99
CA ASP A 438 -19.02 -6.46 0.30
C ASP A 438 -19.54 -5.20 1.01
N ASP A 439 -19.52 -5.19 2.35
CA ASP A 439 -19.95 -4.02 3.13
C ASP A 439 -19.01 -2.84 2.92
N LEU A 440 -17.69 -3.06 2.86
CA LEU A 440 -16.70 -2.01 2.59
C LEU A 440 -16.86 -1.42 1.18
N ARG A 441 -17.16 -2.26 0.18
CA ARG A 441 -17.33 -1.86 -1.23
C ARG A 441 -18.66 -1.15 -1.51
N ARG A 442 -19.70 -1.46 -0.75
CA ARG A 442 -21.06 -0.93 -0.99
C ARG A 442 -21.09 0.59 -0.83
N ARG A 443 -21.71 1.32 -1.77
CA ARG A 443 -22.00 2.75 -1.58
C ARG A 443 -22.97 2.98 -0.41
N GLN A 444 -22.99 4.18 0.14
CA GLN A 444 -24.00 4.61 1.10
C GLN A 444 -24.57 5.96 0.65
N GLY A 445 -25.84 5.96 0.22
CA GLY A 445 -26.46 7.14 -0.37
C GLY A 445 -25.61 7.71 -1.50
N ASN A 446 -25.21 8.97 -1.37
CA ASN A 446 -24.38 9.71 -2.34
C ASN A 446 -22.87 9.57 -2.13
N ILE A 447 -22.43 8.69 -1.22
CA ILE A 447 -21.03 8.44 -0.89
C ILE A 447 -20.60 7.10 -1.49
N LEU A 448 -19.63 7.14 -2.39
CA LEU A 448 -18.98 5.97 -2.98
C LEU A 448 -17.67 5.72 -2.23
N PHE A 449 -17.56 4.56 -1.58
CA PHE A 449 -16.34 4.14 -0.90
C PHE A 449 -15.43 3.41 -1.88
N ALA A 450 -14.17 3.83 -1.94
CA ALA A 450 -13.17 3.24 -2.82
C ALA A 450 -11.78 3.37 -2.21
N ASN A 451 -11.11 2.27 -1.97
CA ASN A 451 -9.75 2.24 -1.47
C ASN A 451 -9.15 0.86 -1.79
N SER A 452 -7.84 0.80 -2.01
CA SER A 452 -7.13 -0.46 -2.19
C SER A 452 -7.43 -1.50 -1.10
N ASP A 453 -7.78 -1.05 0.11
CA ASP A 453 -8.13 -1.91 1.25
C ASP A 453 -9.31 -2.87 0.97
N TRP A 454 -10.15 -2.59 -0.03
CA TRP A 454 -11.29 -3.43 -0.39
C TRP A 454 -11.46 -3.61 -1.91
N ALA A 455 -10.36 -3.53 -2.65
CA ALA A 455 -10.31 -3.98 -4.05
C ALA A 455 -10.52 -5.51 -4.17
N VAL A 456 -10.86 -5.99 -5.37
CA VAL A 456 -11.14 -7.43 -5.60
C VAL A 456 -9.91 -8.18 -6.13
N GLY A 457 -9.12 -7.51 -6.99
CA GLY A 457 -7.90 -8.05 -7.57
C GLY A 457 -6.73 -7.84 -6.62
N TRP A 458 -5.78 -6.99 -6.98
CA TRP A 458 -4.62 -6.66 -6.16
C TRP A 458 -4.98 -5.74 -4.97
N ARG A 459 -5.86 -6.22 -4.10
CA ARG A 459 -6.19 -5.61 -2.80
C ARG A 459 -4.94 -5.38 -1.99
N SER A 460 -4.86 -4.20 -1.36
CA SER A 460 -3.71 -3.64 -0.66
C SER A 460 -2.58 -3.04 -1.52
N PHE A 461 -2.58 -3.22 -2.83
CA PHE A 461 -1.54 -2.69 -3.71
C PHE A 461 -1.89 -1.33 -4.29
N ILE A 462 -0.91 -0.68 -4.93
CA ILE A 462 -1.14 0.49 -5.80
C ILE A 462 -2.16 0.13 -6.89
N ASP A 463 -2.07 -1.09 -7.44
CA ASP A 463 -2.98 -1.61 -8.44
C ASP A 463 -4.45 -1.63 -7.98
N GLY A 464 -4.73 -2.19 -6.79
CA GLY A 464 -6.06 -2.15 -6.19
C GLY A 464 -6.55 -0.72 -5.88
N ALA A 465 -5.64 0.22 -5.61
CA ALA A 465 -6.03 1.63 -5.47
C ALA A 465 -6.56 2.18 -6.81
N ILE A 466 -5.89 1.89 -7.91
CA ILE A 466 -6.29 2.33 -9.26
C ILE A 466 -7.57 1.62 -9.71
N GLU A 467 -7.71 0.31 -9.43
CA GLU A 467 -8.95 -0.46 -9.61
C GLU A 467 -10.15 0.29 -9.00
N GLU A 468 -10.03 0.62 -7.72
CA GLU A 468 -11.11 1.19 -6.92
C GLU A 468 -11.41 2.63 -7.30
N GLY A 469 -10.39 3.41 -7.65
CA GLY A 469 -10.54 4.76 -8.16
C GLY A 469 -11.34 4.79 -9.47
N ALA A 470 -10.99 3.90 -10.41
CA ALA A 470 -11.69 3.76 -11.67
C ALA A 470 -13.14 3.28 -11.47
N ARG A 471 -13.37 2.31 -10.56
CA ARG A 471 -14.70 1.83 -10.21
C ARG A 471 -15.59 2.95 -9.64
N ALA A 472 -15.05 3.75 -8.70
CA ALA A 472 -15.79 4.86 -8.13
C ALA A 472 -16.11 5.94 -9.16
N ALA A 473 -15.15 6.31 -10.01
CA ALA A 473 -15.39 7.26 -11.09
C ALA A 473 -16.51 6.79 -12.02
N LYS A 474 -16.48 5.52 -12.43
CA LYS A 474 -17.55 4.92 -13.24
C LYS A 474 -18.92 4.99 -12.54
N GLY A 475 -18.97 4.65 -11.25
CA GLY A 475 -20.21 4.72 -10.47
C GLY A 475 -20.80 6.12 -10.39
N VAL A 476 -19.96 7.14 -10.19
CA VAL A 476 -20.39 8.55 -10.21
C VAL A 476 -20.91 8.96 -11.59
N LEU A 477 -20.21 8.60 -12.67
CA LEU A 477 -20.63 8.93 -14.03
C LEU A 477 -21.99 8.31 -14.39
N ASP A 478 -22.23 7.08 -13.95
CA ASP A 478 -23.52 6.40 -14.16
C ASP A 478 -24.67 7.09 -13.42
N ASP A 479 -24.43 7.54 -12.19
CA ASP A 479 -25.39 8.30 -11.41
C ASP A 479 -25.76 9.63 -12.11
N LEU A 480 -24.76 10.42 -12.48
CA LEU A 480 -24.98 11.76 -13.01
C LEU A 480 -25.52 11.74 -14.45
N ARG A 481 -25.21 10.71 -15.24
CA ARG A 481 -25.85 10.49 -16.56
C ARG A 481 -27.32 10.10 -16.45
N LYS A 482 -27.70 9.25 -15.50
CA LYS A 482 -29.13 8.88 -15.32
C LYS A 482 -30.00 10.09 -14.96
N ASN A 483 -29.44 11.03 -14.20
CA ASN A 483 -30.13 12.25 -13.83
C ASN A 483 -30.30 13.26 -14.97
N SER A 484 -29.45 13.22 -16.01
CA SER A 484 -29.59 14.09 -17.18
C SER A 484 -30.59 13.58 -18.23
N VAL A 485 -30.97 12.29 -18.17
CA VAL A 485 -31.87 11.63 -19.14
C VAL A 485 -33.33 11.57 -18.66
N GLN A 486 -33.64 11.87 -17.40
CA GLN A 486 -35.06 12.02 -17.01
C GLN A 486 -35.66 13.29 -17.66
N PRO A 487 -36.72 13.19 -18.47
CA PRO A 487 -37.36 14.36 -19.04
C PRO A 487 -37.93 15.20 -17.91
N LYS A 488 -37.66 16.51 -17.92
CA LYS A 488 -38.38 17.49 -17.10
C LYS A 488 -39.87 17.23 -17.31
N SER A 489 -40.55 16.60 -16.35
CA SER A 489 -42.00 16.46 -16.44
C SER A 489 -42.56 17.87 -16.50
N SER A 490 -43.09 18.24 -17.65
CA SER A 490 -43.85 19.46 -17.86
C SER A 490 -44.94 19.49 -16.79
N ARG A 491 -44.79 20.37 -15.80
CA ARG A 491 -45.92 20.85 -15.03
C ARG A 491 -46.76 21.67 -16.00
N LEU A 492 -47.83 21.07 -16.49
CA LEU A 492 -49.01 21.76 -17.02
C LEU A 492 -49.97 22.01 -15.85
#